data_AF-A0A931SSJ8-F1
#
_entry.id   AF-A0A931SSJ8-F1
#
_cell.length_a   1.000
_cell.length_b   1.000
_cell.length_c   1.000
_cell.angle_alpha   90.00
_cell.angle_beta   90.00
_cell.angle_gamma   90.00
#
_symmetry.space_group_name_H-M   'P 1'
#
loop_
_entity.id
_entity.type
_entity.pdbx_description
1 polymer ?
#
loop_
_entity_poly.entity_id
_entity_poly.type
_entity_poly.pdbx_seq_one_letter_code
_entity_poly.pdbx_strand_id
1 'polypeptide(L)' 'MEALDFATVGRYALQFLWSDFHTTGIYPYVTLRRLCQCDLCRNEKAKASSQGSP' A
#
# COMPACT_ATOMS: atom_id res chain seq x y z
N MET A 1 3.03 6.42 -15.67
CA MET A 1 1.67 6.25 -15.11
C MET A 1 1.69 6.83 -13.72
N GLU A 2 0.90 7.87 -13.50
CA GLU A 2 0.91 8.66 -12.26
C GLU A 2 -0.50 8.72 -11.69
N ALA A 3 -0.61 8.80 -10.35
CA ALA A 3 -1.86 9.03 -9.67
C ALA A 3 -2.18 10.53 -9.72
N LEU A 4 -3.29 10.90 -10.34
CA LEU A 4 -3.73 12.28 -10.46
C LEU A 4 -4.59 12.72 -9.27
N ASP A 5 -5.40 11.81 -8.74
CA ASP A 5 -6.28 12.06 -7.59
C ASP A 5 -6.60 10.75 -6.85
N PHE A 6 -7.21 10.85 -5.68
CA PHE A 6 -7.68 9.70 -4.90
C PHE A 6 -8.97 9.99 -4.13
N ALA A 7 -9.76 8.94 -3.92
CA ALA A 7 -10.94 8.95 -3.08
C ALA A 7 -10.85 7.84 -2.01
N THR A 8 -11.54 8.06 -0.89
CA THR A 8 -11.72 7.01 0.12
C THR A 8 -12.85 6.08 -0.30
N VAL A 9 -12.65 4.77 -0.11
CA VAL A 9 -13.68 3.75 -0.31
C VAL A 9 -14.06 3.21 1.07
N GLY A 10 -15.22 3.68 1.56
CA GLY A 10 -15.66 3.40 2.93
C GLY A 10 -14.59 3.79 3.95
N ARG A 11 -14.25 2.86 4.86
CA ARG A 11 -13.21 3.05 5.89
C ARG A 11 -12.04 2.07 5.74
N TYR A 12 -11.86 1.46 4.57
CA TYR A 12 -10.91 0.34 4.42
C TYR A 12 -9.94 0.45 3.24
N ALA A 13 -10.15 1.38 2.30
CA ALA A 13 -9.35 1.45 1.07
C ALA A 13 -9.29 2.86 0.46
N LEU A 14 -8.37 3.01 -0.49
CA LEU A 14 -8.31 4.13 -1.44
C LEU A 14 -8.66 3.65 -2.84
N GLN A 15 -9.21 4.53 -3.66
CA GLN A 15 -9.32 4.40 -5.11
C GLN A 15 -8.54 5.55 -5.75
N PHE A 16 -7.80 5.27 -6.82
CA PHE A 16 -7.02 6.29 -7.54
C PHE A 16 -7.63 6.60 -8.90
N LEU A 17 -7.50 7.86 -9.32
CA LEU A 17 -7.59 8.25 -10.72
C LEU A 17 -6.18 8.23 -11.31
N TRP A 18 -5.97 7.37 -12.30
CA TRP A 18 -4.70 7.28 -13.02
C TRP A 18 -4.69 8.20 -14.24
N SER A 19 -3.49 8.63 -14.65
CA SER A 19 -3.27 9.49 -15.82
C SER A 19 -3.76 8.91 -17.16
N ASP A 20 -4.10 7.62 -17.20
CA ASP A 20 -4.63 6.91 -18.36
C ASP A 20 -6.15 6.65 -18.26
N PHE A 21 -6.82 7.36 -17.36
CA PHE A 21 -8.26 7.30 -17.07
C PHE A 21 -8.76 6.03 -16.38
N HIS A 22 -7.87 5.14 -15.91
CA HIS A 22 -8.30 4.03 -15.06
C HIS A 22 -8.74 4.52 -13.67
N THR A 23 -9.86 3.97 -13.19
CA THR A 23 -10.44 4.28 -11.87
C THR A 23 -10.94 3.04 -11.12
N THR A 24 -10.79 1.83 -11.67
CA THR A 24 -11.42 0.62 -11.10
C THR A 24 -10.63 0.01 -9.94
N GLY A 25 -9.39 0.45 -9.69
CA GLY A 25 -8.54 -0.10 -8.64
C GLY A 25 -8.98 0.34 -7.24
N ILE A 26 -9.27 -0.63 -6.37
CA ILE A 26 -9.48 -0.42 -4.93
C ILE A 26 -8.25 -0.98 -4.19
N TYR A 27 -7.64 -0.15 -3.36
CA TYR A 27 -6.39 -0.42 -2.67
C TYR A 27 -6.62 -0.42 -1.16
N PRO A 28 -6.83 -1.60 -0.54
CA PRO A 28 -7.05 -1.70 0.90
C PRO A 28 -5.87 -1.15 1.71
N TYR A 29 -6.16 -0.47 2.83
CA TYR A 29 -5.13 0.08 3.72
C TYR A 29 -4.16 -0.99 4.21
N VAL A 30 -4.66 -2.21 4.48
CA VAL A 30 -3.83 -3.35 4.87
C VAL A 30 -2.80 -3.72 3.81
N THR A 31 -3.17 -3.64 2.53
CA THR A 31 -2.28 -3.94 1.40
C THR A 31 -1.27 -2.82 1.22
N LEU A 32 -1.72 -1.57 1.20
CA LEU A 32 -0.84 -0.40 1.14
C LEU A 32 0.19 -0.40 2.27
N ARG A 33 -0.23 -0.77 3.49
CA ARG A 33 0.64 -0.84 4.66
C ARG A 33 1.68 -1.96 4.58
N ARG A 34 1.37 -3.09 3.93
CA ARG A 34 2.35 -4.16 3.64
C ARG A 34 3.39 -3.70 2.61
N LEU A 35 2.94 -2.99 1.59
CA LEU A 35 3.78 -2.45 0.50
C LEU A 35 4.60 -1.22 0.92
N CYS A 36 4.30 -0.61 2.07
CA CYS A 36 4.98 0.57 2.55
C CYS A 36 6.51 0.41 2.62
N GLN A 37 7.19 1.39 2.05
CA GLN A 37 8.64 1.48 1.92
C GLN A 37 9.25 2.52 2.88
N CYS A 38 8.59 2.94 3.96
CA CYS A 38 9.26 3.78 4.96
C CYS A 38 10.26 2.95 5.79
N ASP A 39 11.24 3.60 6.41
CA ASP A 39 12.29 2.92 7.18
C ASP A 39 11.74 2.03 8.29
N LEU A 40 10.70 2.50 9.00
CA LEU A 40 10.01 1.72 10.02
C LEU A 40 9.49 0.39 9.43
N CYS A 41 8.82 0.45 8.28
CA CYS A 41 8.22 -0.73 7.66
C CYS A 41 9.25 -1.66 7.02
N ARG A 42 10.37 -1.13 6.52
CA ARG A 42 11.49 -1.93 5.98
C ARG A 42 12.24 -2.65 7.09
N ASN A 43 12.52 -1.96 8.19
CA ASN A 43 13.23 -2.53 9.33
C ASN A 43 12.42 -3.64 10.00
N GLU A 44 11.10 -3.46 10.16
CA GLU A 44 10.22 -4.52 10.67
C GLU A 44 10.22 -5.77 9.78
N LYS A 45 10.21 -5.59 8.44
CA LYS A 45 10.35 -6.70 7.48
C LYS A 45 11.73 -7.39 7.60
N ALA A 46 12.81 -6.62 7.70
CA ALA A 46 14.17 -7.16 7.84
C ALA A 46 14.33 -7.98 9.14
N LYS A 47 13.76 -7.50 10.26
CA LYS A 47 13.71 -8.24 11.52
C LYS A 47 12.95 -9.56 11.38
N ALA A 48 11.76 -9.53 10.77
CA ALA A 48 10.96 -10.74 10.54
C ALA A 48 11.71 -11.79 9.68
N SER A 49 12.52 -11.36 8.72
CA SER A 49 13.37 -12.24 7.91
C SER A 49 14.58 -12.80 8.67
N SER A 50 15.10 -12.07 9.67
CA SER A 50 16.20 -12.53 10.54
C SER A 50 15.74 -13.42 11.69
N GLN A 51 14.46 -13.37 12.05
CA GLN A 51 13.86 -14.16 13.14
C GLN A 51 13.30 -15.50 12.62
N GLY A 52 14.15 -16.24 11.90
CA GLY A 52 13.93 -17.65 11.58
C GLY A 52 14.74 -18.55 12.51
N SER A 53 14.18 -18.90 13.67
CA SER A 53 14.38 -20.15 14.45
C SER A 53 13.78 -19.94 15.85
N PRO A 54 13.11 -20.94 16.46
CA PRO A 54 13.20 -22.37 16.21
C PRO A 54 12.29 -22.90 15.08
#